data_AF-A0A2E1EQP6-F1
#
_entry.id   AF-A0A2E1EQP6-F1
#
_cell.length_a   1.000
_cell.length_b   1.000
_cell.length_c   1.000
_cell.angle_alpha   90.00
_cell.angle_beta   90.00
_cell.angle_gamma   90.00
#
_symmetry.space_group_name_H-M   'P 1'
#
loop_
_entity.id
_entity.type
_entity.pdbx_description
1 polymer ?
#
loop_
_entity_poly.entity_id
_entity_poly.type
_entity_poly.pdbx_seq_one_letter_code
_entity_poly.pdbx_strand_id
1 'polypeptide(L)'
;MKKEFEEIRKSKYFKYIVAFGIIKKVILLLLFISLVFSCSGSDDENGVSLRIVNRDAVTLSVIQVAFVGYEFKNLNIAPGEEKTFSQLTIPSGTKNVNIDITFRCTIANQVFTRSISKDFDNQTTVWIADPDPNDTTPMNCWPARID
;
A
#
# COMPACT_ATOMS: atom_id res chain seq x y z
N MET A 1 -9.76 -19.48 62.72
CA MET A 1 -9.40 -18.62 61.57
C MET A 1 -8.79 -17.26 61.95
N LYS A 2 -9.40 -16.42 62.80
CA LYS A 2 -8.81 -15.09 63.14
C LYS A 2 -7.51 -15.14 63.97
N LYS A 3 -7.36 -16.10 64.89
CA LYS A 3 -6.16 -16.22 65.74
C LYS A 3 -4.91 -16.63 64.96
N GLU A 4 -5.05 -17.53 63.99
CA GLU A 4 -3.92 -18.02 63.19
C GLU A 4 -3.37 -16.96 62.22
N PHE A 5 -4.24 -16.07 61.74
CA PHE A 5 -3.84 -14.96 60.87
C PHE A 5 -2.98 -13.91 61.62
N GLU A 6 -3.25 -13.70 62.91
CA GLU A 6 -2.47 -12.82 63.79
C GLU A 6 -1.06 -13.38 64.08
N GLU A 7 -0.93 -14.70 64.22
CA GLU A 7 0.38 -15.34 64.40
C GLU A 7 1.25 -15.25 63.14
N ILE A 8 0.64 -15.48 61.97
CA ILE A 8 1.33 -15.38 60.68
C ILE A 8 1.87 -13.95 60.47
N ARG A 9 1.11 -12.92 60.85
CA ARG A 9 1.52 -11.50 60.74
C ARG A 9 2.70 -11.13 61.64
N LYS A 10 2.83 -11.74 62.82
CA LYS A 10 3.94 -11.50 63.77
C LYS A 10 5.19 -12.32 63.45
N SER A 11 5.08 -13.34 62.58
CA SER A 11 6.19 -14.19 62.22
C SER A 11 7.23 -13.43 61.38
N LYS A 12 8.52 -13.77 61.56
CA LYS A 12 9.62 -13.24 60.71
C LYS A 12 9.40 -13.54 59.22
N TYR A 13 8.59 -14.55 58.91
CA TYR A 13 8.27 -15.01 57.55
C TYR A 13 7.26 -14.11 56.81
N PHE A 14 6.51 -13.28 57.53
CA PHE A 14 5.55 -12.35 56.91
C PHE A 14 6.23 -11.37 55.95
N LYS A 15 7.43 -10.88 56.31
CA LYS A 15 8.24 -10.00 55.44
C LYS A 15 8.61 -10.69 54.13
N TYR A 16 8.95 -11.98 54.18
CA TYR A 16 9.30 -12.77 52.99
C TYR A 16 8.09 -13.05 52.11
N ILE A 17 6.90 -13.28 52.68
CA ILE A 17 5.66 -13.46 51.92
C ILE A 17 5.30 -12.17 51.16
N VAL A 18 5.39 -11.02 51.83
CA VAL A 18 5.16 -9.72 51.20
C VAL A 18 6.21 -9.43 50.13
N ALA A 19 7.50 -9.65 50.42
CA ALA A 19 8.59 -9.47 49.47
C ALA A 19 8.44 -10.38 48.24
N PHE A 20 8.08 -11.66 48.43
CA PHE A 20 7.84 -12.61 47.34
C PHE A 20 6.68 -12.16 46.45
N GLY A 21 5.61 -11.63 47.04
CA GLY A 21 4.48 -11.05 46.30
C GLY A 21 4.87 -9.80 45.50
N ILE A 22 5.72 -8.93 46.05
CA ILE A 22 6.23 -7.73 45.37
C ILE A 22 7.17 -8.14 44.22
N ILE A 23 8.12 -9.05 44.46
CA ILE A 23 9.09 -9.52 43.47
C ILE A 23 8.36 -10.18 42.29
N LYS A 24 7.34 -11.01 42.54
CA LYS A 24 6.52 -11.62 41.49
C LYS A 24 5.83 -10.59 40.61
N LYS A 25 5.30 -9.50 41.20
CA LYS A 25 4.65 -8.40 40.46
C LYS A 25 5.66 -7.57 39.65
N VAL A 26 6.87 -7.35 40.18
CA VAL A 26 7.95 -6.63 39.50
C VAL A 26 8.49 -7.43 38.31
N ILE A 27 8.66 -8.74 38.44
CA ILE A 27 9.05 -9.64 37.34
C ILE A 27 7.98 -9.65 36.25
N LEU A 28 6.70 -9.70 36.64
CA LEU A 28 5.59 -9.63 35.68
C LEU A 28 5.59 -8.29 34.93
N LEU A 29 5.83 -7.17 35.64
CA LEU A 29 5.90 -5.84 35.03
C LEU A 29 7.08 -5.73 34.03
N LEU A 30 8.25 -6.27 34.37
CA LEU A 30 9.43 -6.28 33.48
C LEU A 30 9.19 -7.08 32.20
N LEU A 31 8.47 -8.20 32.26
CA LEU A 31 8.13 -9.02 31.08
C LEU A 31 7.19 -8.29 30.10
N PHE A 32 6.26 -7.46 30.60
CA PHE A 32 5.35 -6.70 29.74
C PHE A 32 6.02 -5.50 29.04
N ILE A 33 7.12 -4.96 29.60
CA ILE A 33 7.85 -3.83 28.98
C ILE A 33 8.60 -4.28 27.72
N SER A 34 9.08 -5.53 27.65
CA SER A 34 9.74 -6.07 26.46
C SER A 34 8.77 -6.34 25.30
N LEU A 35 7.48 -6.55 25.59
CA LEU A 35 6.44 -6.79 24.58
C LEU A 35 6.01 -5.51 23.84
N VAL A 36 6.08 -4.33 24.50
CA VAL A 36 5.74 -3.04 23.85
C VAL A 36 6.86 -2.47 22.97
N PHE A 37 8.10 -2.96 23.10
CA PHE A 37 9.23 -2.53 22.26
C PHE A 37 9.46 -3.41 21.01
N SER A 38 8.74 -4.52 20.85
CA SER A 38 8.87 -5.38 19.66
C SER A 38 8.07 -4.89 18.44
N CYS A 39 7.52 -3.68 18.49
CA CYS A 39 6.85 -3.03 17.36
C CYS A 39 7.48 -1.67 17.02
N SER A 40 8.80 -1.55 17.12
CA SER A 40 9.56 -0.51 16.39
C SER A 40 10.24 -1.11 15.16
N GLY A 41 9.45 -1.83 14.36
CA GLY A 41 9.78 -1.99 12.94
C GLY A 41 9.36 -0.71 12.24
N SER A 42 10.12 0.37 12.44
CA SER A 42 10.16 1.46 11.45
C SER A 42 11.02 0.98 10.29
N ASP A 43 10.57 -0.07 9.63
CA ASP A 43 10.92 -0.25 8.24
C ASP A 43 9.99 0.72 7.54
N ASP A 44 10.55 1.86 7.12
CA ASP A 44 9.98 2.61 6.02
C ASP A 44 9.77 1.58 4.90
N GLU A 45 8.55 1.04 4.80
CA GLU A 45 8.14 0.26 3.65
C GLU A 45 8.23 1.22 2.47
N ASN A 46 9.41 1.26 1.83
CA ASN A 46 9.64 1.87 0.53
C ASN A 46 8.87 1.02 -0.49
N GLY A 47 7.54 1.07 -0.40
CA GLY A 47 6.65 0.55 -1.41
C GLY A 47 6.93 1.28 -2.72
N VAL A 48 6.76 0.58 -3.82
CA VAL A 48 6.94 1.14 -5.15
C VAL A 48 5.78 2.07 -5.48
N SER A 49 5.97 2.94 -6.47
CA SER A 49 4.90 3.80 -6.98
C SER A 49 4.69 3.62 -8.48
N LEU A 50 3.43 3.71 -8.91
CA LEU A 50 3.03 3.71 -10.30
C LEU A 50 2.45 5.08 -10.64
N ARG A 51 3.06 5.77 -11.58
CA ARG A 51 2.55 7.03 -12.13
C ARG A 51 2.00 6.78 -13.53
N ILE A 52 0.72 7.07 -13.73
CA ILE A 52 0.07 7.03 -15.03
C ILE A 52 -0.03 8.46 -15.53
N VAL A 53 0.57 8.74 -16.68
CA VAL A 53 0.49 10.06 -17.31
C VAL A 53 -0.27 9.95 -18.61
N ASN A 54 -1.40 10.63 -18.68
CA ASN A 54 -2.17 10.74 -19.90
C ASN A 54 -1.73 11.99 -20.67
N ARG A 55 -0.78 11.82 -21.58
CA ARG A 55 -0.32 12.89 -22.48
C ARG A 55 -1.11 12.97 -23.77
N ASP A 56 -2.08 12.07 -23.97
CA ASP A 56 -3.02 12.19 -25.08
C ASP A 56 -3.69 13.57 -24.98
N ALA A 57 -3.65 14.33 -26.07
CA ALA A 57 -4.17 15.70 -26.15
C ALA A 57 -5.62 15.76 -26.63
N VAL A 58 -6.23 14.61 -26.97
CA VAL A 58 -7.53 14.57 -27.63
C VAL A 58 -8.65 14.02 -26.75
N THR A 59 -8.88 12.70 -26.67
CA THR A 59 -10.21 12.20 -26.24
C THR A 59 -10.25 10.92 -25.39
N LEU A 60 -9.10 10.43 -24.94
CA LEU A 60 -9.04 9.24 -24.08
C LEU A 60 -8.96 9.63 -22.61
N SER A 61 -9.86 9.07 -21.81
CA SER A 61 -9.75 9.11 -20.34
C SER A 61 -9.39 7.72 -19.81
N VAL A 62 -8.43 7.64 -18.89
CA VAL A 62 -8.16 6.40 -18.16
C VAL A 62 -9.22 6.22 -17.08
N ILE A 63 -9.95 5.12 -17.15
CA ILE A 63 -11.05 4.80 -16.22
C ILE A 63 -10.73 3.66 -15.26
N GLN A 64 -9.74 2.83 -15.59
CA GLN A 64 -9.27 1.78 -14.70
C GLN A 64 -7.80 1.44 -14.96
N VAL A 65 -7.09 1.06 -13.89
CA VAL A 65 -5.73 0.53 -13.92
C VAL A 65 -5.70 -0.71 -13.03
N ALA A 66 -5.21 -1.83 -13.53
CA ALA A 66 -5.12 -3.08 -12.78
C ALA A 66 -3.77 -3.75 -13.00
N PHE A 67 -3.21 -4.32 -11.94
CA PHE A 67 -1.98 -5.11 -11.96
C PHE A 67 -1.90 -5.90 -10.66
N VAL A 68 -1.23 -7.05 -10.68
CA VAL A 68 -1.03 -8.00 -9.55
C VAL A 68 -1.52 -7.51 -8.17
N GLY A 69 -2.75 -7.89 -7.80
CA GLY A 69 -3.34 -7.61 -6.48
C GLY A 69 -4.01 -6.24 -6.33
N TYR A 70 -3.89 -5.36 -7.33
CA TYR A 70 -4.45 -4.02 -7.37
C TYR A 70 -5.44 -3.86 -8.52
N GLU A 71 -6.57 -3.22 -8.22
CA GLU A 71 -7.57 -2.84 -9.21
C GLU A 71 -8.15 -1.46 -8.85
N PHE A 72 -7.71 -0.43 -9.57
CA PHE A 72 -8.18 0.93 -9.41
C PHE A 72 -9.27 1.22 -10.44
N LYS A 73 -10.52 1.33 -9.98
CA LYS A 73 -11.70 1.60 -10.80
C LYS A 73 -12.18 3.05 -10.65
N ASN A 74 -13.11 3.45 -11.52
CA ASN A 74 -13.75 4.77 -11.49
C ASN A 74 -12.72 5.91 -11.53
N LEU A 75 -11.62 5.69 -12.25
CA LEU A 75 -10.64 6.72 -12.52
C LEU A 75 -11.20 7.71 -13.54
N ASN A 76 -10.65 8.90 -13.55
CA ASN A 76 -10.86 9.88 -14.59
C ASN A 76 -9.56 10.64 -14.78
N ILE A 77 -8.56 9.99 -15.37
CA ILE A 77 -7.30 10.66 -15.76
C ILE A 77 -7.55 11.20 -17.17
N ALA A 78 -7.94 12.46 -17.25
CA ALA A 78 -8.29 13.12 -18.50
C ALA A 78 -7.04 13.41 -19.37
N PRO A 79 -7.21 13.77 -20.65
CA PRO A 79 -6.15 14.31 -21.49
C PRO A 79 -5.33 15.39 -20.77
N GLY A 80 -4.00 15.23 -20.72
CA GLY A 80 -3.07 16.12 -20.03
C GLY A 80 -2.93 15.91 -18.52
N GLU A 81 -3.66 14.98 -17.92
CA GLU A 81 -3.60 14.70 -16.48
C GLU A 81 -2.72 13.49 -16.13
N GLU A 82 -2.39 13.38 -14.85
CA GLU A 82 -1.64 12.27 -14.31
C GLU A 82 -2.14 11.85 -12.94
N LYS A 83 -1.87 10.59 -12.59
CA LYS A 83 -2.16 10.06 -11.27
C LYS A 83 -1.06 9.12 -10.81
N THR A 84 -0.65 9.28 -9.56
CA THR A 84 0.33 8.41 -8.90
C THR A 84 -0.36 7.56 -7.85
N PHE A 85 -0.08 6.26 -7.90
CA PHE A 85 -0.43 5.26 -6.90
C PHE A 85 0.84 4.94 -6.11
N SER A 86 0.88 5.29 -4.83
CA SER A 86 2.07 5.18 -3.98
C SER A 86 1.93 4.05 -2.96
N GLN A 87 3.06 3.66 -2.34
CA GLN A 87 3.11 2.66 -1.27
C GLN A 87 2.53 1.30 -1.70
N LEU A 88 2.88 0.88 -2.92
CA LEU A 88 2.44 -0.38 -3.48
C LEU A 88 3.43 -1.49 -3.09
N THR A 89 2.90 -2.66 -2.74
CA THR A 89 3.66 -3.87 -2.46
C THR A 89 3.26 -4.91 -3.49
N ILE A 90 4.17 -5.28 -4.40
CA ILE A 90 3.86 -6.20 -5.50
C ILE A 90 4.16 -7.65 -5.05
N PRO A 91 3.14 -8.49 -4.79
CA PRO A 91 3.34 -9.78 -4.14
C PRO A 91 4.16 -10.78 -4.97
N SER A 92 4.10 -10.68 -6.30
CA SER A 92 4.79 -11.57 -7.24
C SER A 92 6.19 -11.08 -7.63
N GLY A 93 6.69 -10.04 -6.96
CA GLY A 93 7.93 -9.36 -7.31
C GLY A 93 7.73 -8.22 -8.29
N THR A 94 8.76 -7.39 -8.44
CA THR A 94 8.68 -6.13 -9.20
C THR A 94 9.11 -6.26 -10.65
N LYS A 95 9.41 -7.46 -11.15
CA LYS A 95 9.92 -7.66 -12.52
C LYS A 95 8.83 -8.13 -13.46
N ASN A 96 8.79 -7.57 -14.67
CA ASN A 96 7.83 -7.91 -15.72
C ASN A 96 6.37 -7.94 -15.25
N VAL A 97 5.98 -6.94 -14.47
CA VAL A 97 4.62 -6.81 -13.96
C VAL A 97 3.71 -6.37 -15.10
N ASN A 98 2.69 -7.17 -15.41
CA ASN A 98 1.68 -6.80 -16.39
C ASN A 98 0.68 -5.80 -15.80
N ILE A 99 0.56 -4.65 -16.47
CA ILE A 99 -0.32 -3.54 -16.11
C ILE A 99 -1.38 -3.42 -17.18
N ASP A 100 -2.63 -3.63 -16.80
CA ASP A 100 -3.80 -3.45 -17.64
C ASP A 100 -4.39 -2.06 -17.41
N ILE A 101 -4.52 -1.29 -18.47
CA ILE A 101 -5.07 0.07 -18.47
C ILE A 101 -6.32 0.07 -19.34
N THR A 102 -7.44 0.49 -18.75
CA THR A 102 -8.73 0.59 -19.41
C THR A 102 -9.06 2.04 -19.69
N PHE A 103 -9.40 2.31 -20.95
CA PHE A 103 -9.68 3.63 -21.48
C PHE A 103 -11.15 3.77 -21.82
N ARG A 104 -11.64 5.00 -21.75
CA ARG A 104 -12.90 5.42 -22.37
C ARG A 104 -12.59 6.43 -23.46
N CYS A 105 -12.95 6.09 -24.68
CA CYS A 105 -12.96 7.04 -25.78
C CYS A 105 -14.25 7.86 -25.73
N THR A 106 -14.12 9.16 -25.49
CA THR A 106 -15.28 10.05 -25.28
C THR A 106 -16.10 10.28 -26.55
N ILE A 107 -15.48 10.28 -27.74
CA ILE A 107 -16.19 10.51 -29.01
C ILE A 107 -17.07 9.32 -29.41
N ALA A 108 -16.54 8.09 -29.34
CA ALA A 108 -17.29 6.89 -29.73
C ALA A 108 -18.00 6.19 -28.56
N ASN A 109 -17.85 6.70 -27.33
CA ASN A 109 -18.27 6.05 -26.09
C ASN A 109 -17.82 4.57 -26.00
N GLN A 110 -16.65 4.27 -26.56
CA GLN A 110 -16.07 2.93 -26.56
C GLN A 110 -15.14 2.75 -25.36
N VAL A 111 -15.11 1.54 -24.84
CA VAL A 111 -14.22 1.14 -23.75
C VAL A 111 -13.32 0.02 -24.25
N PHE A 112 -12.02 0.15 -24.01
CA PHE A 112 -11.04 -0.87 -24.38
C PHE A 112 -9.92 -0.92 -23.35
N THR A 113 -9.26 -2.07 -23.27
CA THR A 113 -8.15 -2.32 -22.34
C THR A 113 -6.90 -2.64 -23.13
N ARG A 114 -5.76 -2.18 -22.62
CA ARG A 114 -4.43 -2.51 -23.13
C ARG A 114 -3.51 -2.87 -21.98
N SER A 115 -2.54 -3.70 -22.29
CA SER A 115 -1.62 -4.24 -21.32
C SER A 115 -0.19 -3.84 -21.68
N ILE A 116 0.60 -3.49 -20.67
CA ILE A 116 2.04 -3.28 -20.79
C ILE A 116 2.76 -4.01 -19.66
N SER A 117 3.87 -4.64 -19.97
CA SER A 117 4.75 -5.21 -18.94
C SER A 117 5.84 -4.22 -18.56
N LYS A 118 5.98 -3.95 -17.26
CA LYS A 118 7.00 -3.06 -16.71
C LYS A 118 7.68 -3.64 -15.49
N ASP A 119 8.95 -3.29 -15.36
CA ASP A 119 9.66 -3.44 -14.10
C ASP A 119 9.28 -2.29 -13.18
N PHE A 120 8.90 -2.62 -11.96
CA PHE A 120 8.69 -1.67 -10.89
C PHE A 120 10.00 -1.37 -10.15
N ASP A 121 10.31 -0.10 -10.06
CA ASP A 121 11.36 0.49 -9.24
C ASP A 121 10.73 1.43 -8.20
N ASN A 122 11.47 2.42 -7.67
CA ASN A 122 10.91 3.36 -6.70
C ASN A 122 9.70 4.14 -7.26
N GLN A 123 9.76 4.55 -8.53
CA GLN A 123 8.67 5.21 -9.23
C GLN A 123 8.67 4.86 -10.72
N THR A 124 7.73 4.00 -11.07
CA THR A 124 7.52 3.55 -12.44
C THR A 124 6.49 4.43 -13.10
N THR A 125 6.83 5.00 -14.25
CA THR A 125 5.90 5.82 -15.03
C THR A 125 5.45 5.06 -16.27
N VAL A 126 4.14 5.06 -16.51
CA VAL A 126 3.53 4.63 -17.76
C VAL A 126 2.98 5.86 -18.48
N TRP A 127 3.42 6.05 -19.71
CA TRP A 127 3.00 7.14 -20.56
C TRP A 127 1.94 6.65 -21.53
N ILE A 128 0.84 7.38 -21.59
CA ILE A 128 -0.19 7.21 -22.61
C ILE A 128 -0.06 8.41 -23.55
N ALA A 129 0.20 8.14 -24.82
CA ALA A 129 0.38 9.18 -25.83
C ALA A 129 -0.27 8.77 -27.15
N ASP A 130 -0.56 9.78 -27.96
CA ASP A 130 -0.88 9.58 -29.37
C ASP A 130 0.34 8.96 -30.09
N PRO A 131 0.17 7.87 -30.86
CA PRO A 131 1.21 7.37 -31.76
C PRO A 131 1.74 8.43 -32.73
N ASP A 132 0.91 9.39 -33.16
CA ASP A 132 1.29 10.52 -34.00
C ASP A 132 1.11 11.85 -33.23
N PRO A 133 2.20 12.43 -32.68
CA PRO A 133 2.12 13.66 -31.89
C PRO A 133 1.73 14.91 -32.72
N ASN A 134 1.61 14.81 -34.04
CA ASN A 134 1.21 15.90 -34.93
C ASN A 134 -0.18 15.70 -35.54
N ASP A 135 -0.91 14.64 -35.18
CA ASP A 135 -2.27 14.45 -35.67
C ASP A 135 -3.20 15.48 -35.03
N THR A 136 -3.81 16.32 -35.87
CA THR A 136 -4.77 17.35 -35.47
C THR A 136 -6.21 16.86 -35.62
N THR A 137 -6.39 15.63 -36.12
CA THR A 137 -7.70 14.98 -36.18
C THR A 137 -7.96 14.26 -34.86
N PRO A 138 -9.18 14.36 -34.29
CA PRO A 138 -9.51 13.65 -33.07
C PRO A 138 -9.36 12.14 -33.30
N MET A 139 -8.47 11.49 -32.54
CA MET A 139 -8.26 10.04 -32.62
C MET A 139 -9.60 9.30 -32.68
N ASN A 140 -9.75 8.46 -33.70
CA ASN A 140 -10.85 7.51 -33.86
C ASN A 140 -10.66 6.29 -32.93
N CYS A 141 -10.48 6.51 -31.63
CA CYS A 141 -10.41 5.46 -30.60
C CYS A 141 -9.44 4.29 -30.89
N TRP A 142 -8.49 4.49 -31.80
CA TRP A 142 -7.53 3.52 -32.33
C TRP A 142 -6.12 3.79 -31.77
N PRO A 143 -5.15 2.89 -31.94
CA PRO A 143 -4.39 2.36 -30.82
C PRO A 143 -3.52 3.38 -30.07
N ALA A 144 -3.99 3.90 -28.93
CA ALA A 144 -3.18 4.70 -28.02
C ALA A 144 -1.86 3.98 -27.69
N ARG A 145 -0.74 4.69 -27.82
CA ARG A 145 0.57 4.15 -27.48
C ARG A 145 0.72 4.14 -25.96
N ILE A 146 1.16 3.02 -25.43
CA ILE A 146 1.48 2.86 -24.01
C ILE A 146 2.95 2.50 -23.93
N ASP A 147 3.72 3.32 -23.23
CA ASP A 147 5.17 3.16 -23.05
C ASP A 147 5.59 3.21 -21.59
#